data_AF-A0A519YQI6-F1
#
_entry.id   AF-A0A519YQI6-F1
#
_cell.length_a   1.000
_cell.length_b   1.000
_cell.length_c   1.000
_cell.angle_alpha   90.00
_cell.angle_beta   90.00
_cell.angle_gamma   90.00
#
_symmetry.space_group_name_H-M   'P 1'
#
loop_
_entity.id
_entity.type
_entity.pdbx_description
1 polymer ?
#
loop_
_entity_poly.entity_id
_entity_poly.type
_entity_poly.pdbx_seq_one_letter_code
_entity_poly.pdbx_strand_id
1 'polypeptide(L)'
;MGRPRRCRWAIPGFSLLTTGATTAQVTWQVPASLPPGRYTAAVAVLDNGCPNASEDYTLTFVVAAQPLASVADHPAVTSAFPMPFREQVQFTTAPNQAVVLVDALGRVVAHLTSQADGRVQWQPAAALPAGLYLARGADGRLLARLLRSGN
;
A
#
# COMPACT_ATOMS: atom_id res chain seq x y z
N MET A 1 -22.16 50.11 2.87
CA MET A 1 -22.14 49.24 1.67
C MET A 1 -20.70 48.74 1.46
N GLY A 2 -20.29 47.71 2.20
CA GLY A 2 -18.91 47.20 2.18
C GLY A 2 -18.84 45.91 1.36
N ARG A 3 -18.15 45.92 0.21
CA ARG A 3 -17.92 44.71 -0.58
C ARG A 3 -16.99 43.77 0.21
N PRO A 4 -17.35 42.49 0.45
CA PRO A 4 -16.42 41.56 1.05
C PRO A 4 -15.31 41.24 0.05
N ARG A 5 -14.07 41.56 0.41
CA ARG A 5 -12.87 41.16 -0.32
C ARG A 5 -12.77 39.63 -0.26
N ARG A 6 -13.25 38.94 -1.30
CA ARG A 6 -12.97 37.52 -1.48
C ARG A 6 -11.50 37.37 -1.89
N CYS A 7 -10.60 37.34 -0.92
CA CYS A 7 -9.27 36.76 -1.13
C CYS A 7 -9.46 35.25 -1.29
N ARG A 8 -9.86 34.82 -2.48
CA ARG A 8 -9.91 33.42 -2.87
C ARG A 8 -8.47 33.00 -3.10
N TRP A 9 -7.79 32.57 -2.04
CA TRP A 9 -6.53 31.86 -2.16
C TRP A 9 -6.84 30.51 -2.83
N ALA A 10 -6.93 30.52 -4.15
CA ALA A 10 -7.10 29.32 -4.94
C ALA A 10 -5.74 28.60 -4.97
N ILE A 11 -5.65 27.45 -4.32
CA ILE A 11 -4.49 26.57 -4.47
C ILE A 11 -4.44 26.13 -5.94
N PRO A 12 -3.33 26.35 -6.67
CA PRO A 12 -3.24 25.97 -8.07
C PRO A 12 -3.55 24.48 -8.29
N GLY A 13 -4.41 24.19 -9.28
CA GLY A 13 -4.85 22.85 -9.62
C GLY A 13 -5.85 22.22 -8.65
N PHE A 14 -6.25 22.92 -7.57
CA PHE A 14 -7.24 22.44 -6.61
C PHE A 14 -8.65 22.75 -7.12
N SER A 15 -9.52 21.76 -7.10
CA SER A 15 -10.93 21.91 -7.41
C SER A 15 -11.80 21.20 -6.39
N LEU A 16 -12.96 21.79 -6.12
CA LEU A 16 -13.99 21.26 -5.24
C LEU A 16 -15.29 21.20 -6.03
N LEU A 17 -15.87 20.02 -6.11
CA LEU A 17 -17.15 19.76 -6.76
C LEU A 17 -18.14 19.22 -5.74
N THR A 18 -19.23 19.93 -5.48
CA THR A 18 -20.33 19.41 -4.67
C THR A 18 -21.02 18.27 -5.42
N THR A 19 -21.08 17.09 -4.82
CA THR A 19 -21.68 15.87 -5.41
C THR A 19 -23.03 15.51 -4.79
N GLY A 20 -23.41 16.18 -3.70
CA GLY A 20 -24.69 16.00 -3.02
C GLY A 20 -24.92 17.09 -1.97
N ALA A 21 -26.05 17.04 -1.25
CA ALA A 21 -26.42 18.06 -0.26
C ALA A 21 -25.39 18.22 0.88
N THR A 22 -24.67 17.16 1.20
CA THR A 22 -23.64 17.13 2.26
C THR A 22 -22.33 16.48 1.80
N THR A 23 -22.16 16.26 0.49
CA THR A 23 -20.98 15.59 -0.06
C THR A 23 -20.33 16.43 -1.14
N ALA A 24 -19.01 16.46 -1.13
CA ALA A 24 -18.21 17.09 -2.16
C ALA A 24 -16.99 16.23 -2.49
N GLN A 25 -16.58 16.26 -3.74
CA GLN A 25 -15.35 15.67 -4.24
C GLN A 25 -14.29 16.76 -4.38
N VAL A 26 -13.14 16.53 -3.75
CA VAL A 26 -11.94 17.34 -3.94
C VAL A 26 -11.06 16.65 -4.99
N THR A 27 -10.59 17.39 -5.98
CA THR A 27 -9.52 16.93 -6.87
C THR A 27 -8.38 17.93 -6.85
N TRP A 28 -7.15 17.43 -6.89
CA TRP A 28 -5.97 18.29 -6.90
C TRP A 28 -4.94 17.74 -7.87
N GLN A 29 -4.72 18.47 -8.96
CA GLN A 29 -3.63 18.20 -9.89
C GLN A 29 -2.49 19.18 -9.58
N VAL A 30 -1.50 18.72 -8.82
CA VAL A 30 -0.35 19.52 -8.41
C VAL A 30 0.41 20.02 -9.64
N PRO A 31 0.45 21.33 -9.93
CA PRO A 31 1.22 21.84 -11.07
C PRO A 31 2.72 21.68 -10.82
N ALA A 32 3.49 21.37 -11.86
CA ALA A 32 4.95 21.25 -11.76
C ALA A 32 5.65 22.55 -11.31
N SER A 33 4.98 23.70 -11.47
CA SER A 33 5.47 25.01 -11.02
C SER A 33 5.17 25.34 -9.56
N LEU A 34 4.44 24.47 -8.83
CA LEU A 34 4.08 24.73 -7.44
C LEU A 34 5.29 24.45 -6.54
N PRO A 35 5.80 25.45 -5.79
CA PRO A 35 6.96 25.24 -4.92
C PRO A 35 6.70 24.20 -3.83
N PRO A 36 7.74 23.48 -3.37
CA PRO A 36 7.63 22.67 -2.16
C PRO A 36 7.21 23.52 -0.96
N GLY A 37 6.30 23.01 -0.14
CA GLY A 37 5.77 23.74 1.01
C GLY A 37 4.49 23.14 1.58
N ARG A 38 4.03 23.72 2.69
CA ARG A 38 2.74 23.36 3.31
C ARG A 38 1.65 24.26 2.77
N TYR A 39 0.56 23.64 2.31
CA TYR A 39 -0.60 24.31 1.75
C TYR A 39 -1.84 23.97 2.56
N THR A 40 -2.75 24.93 2.69
CA THR A 40 -4.01 24.77 3.43
C THR A 40 -5.19 25.24 2.59
N ALA A 41 -6.22 24.41 2.47
CA ALA A 41 -7.48 24.74 1.82
C ALA A 41 -8.58 24.85 2.86
N ALA A 42 -9.26 25.98 2.94
CA ALA A 42 -10.48 26.13 3.72
C ALA A 42 -11.69 25.79 2.85
N VAL A 43 -12.57 24.93 3.38
CA VAL A 43 -13.84 24.54 2.76
C VAL A 43 -14.96 24.89 3.72
N ALA A 44 -15.82 25.81 3.31
CA ALA A 44 -17.01 26.18 4.07
C ALA A 44 -18.23 25.46 3.51
N VAL A 45 -19.04 24.85 4.39
CA VAL A 45 -20.35 24.31 4.08
C VAL A 45 -21.38 25.23 4.71
N LEU A 46 -22.36 25.67 3.92
CA LEU A 46 -23.46 26.51 4.38
C LEU A 46 -24.77 25.76 4.12
N ASP A 47 -25.66 25.74 5.11
CA ASP A 47 -27.05 25.35 4.87
C ASP A 47 -27.88 26.56 4.41
N ASN A 48 -29.07 26.27 3.87
CA ASN A 48 -30.05 27.29 3.45
C ASN A 48 -31.18 27.46 4.49
N GLY A 49 -30.94 27.09 5.75
CA GLY A 49 -31.92 27.18 6.83
C GLY A 49 -32.17 28.61 7.31
N CYS A 50 -33.20 28.81 8.14
CA CYS A 50 -33.46 30.06 8.88
C CYS A 50 -33.72 29.74 10.36
N PRO A 51 -32.78 30.02 11.28
CA PRO A 51 -31.45 30.56 11.03
C PRO A 51 -30.58 29.57 10.25
N ASN A 52 -29.62 30.08 9.47
CA ASN A 52 -28.70 29.24 8.73
C ASN A 52 -27.54 28.78 9.63
N ALA A 53 -27.03 27.57 9.39
CA ALA A 53 -25.80 27.07 9.98
C ALA A 53 -24.66 27.04 8.94
N SER A 54 -23.43 27.13 9.43
CA SER A 54 -22.22 26.98 8.63
C SER A 54 -21.15 26.21 9.38
N GLU A 55 -20.35 25.44 8.65
CA GLU A 55 -19.20 24.70 9.18
C GLU A 55 -17.99 24.86 8.26
N ASP A 56 -16.81 25.06 8.86
CA ASP A 56 -15.54 25.26 8.15
C ASP A 56 -14.60 24.07 8.38
N TYR A 57 -14.06 23.54 7.29
CA TYR A 57 -13.07 22.46 7.28
C TYR A 57 -11.74 22.96 6.72
N THR A 58 -10.63 22.57 7.35
CA THR A 58 -9.28 22.88 6.84
C THR A 58 -8.59 21.60 6.39
N LEU A 59 -8.24 21.54 5.11
CA LEU A 59 -7.43 20.47 4.54
C LEU A 59 -5.99 20.94 4.44
N THR A 60 -5.04 20.16 4.98
CA THR A 60 -3.61 20.46 4.94
C THR A 60 -2.88 19.48 4.05
N PHE A 61 -2.02 20.00 3.18
CA PHE A 61 -1.22 19.22 2.24
C PHE A 61 0.24 19.66 2.27
N VAL A 62 1.15 18.76 1.93
CA VAL A 62 2.56 19.06 1.74
C VAL A 62 2.94 18.76 0.29
N VAL A 63 3.48 19.75 -0.40
CA VAL A 63 4.11 19.59 -1.70
C VAL A 63 5.59 19.37 -1.46
N ALA A 64 6.15 18.31 -2.02
CA ALA A 64 7.56 18.00 -1.96
C ALA A 64 8.07 17.65 -3.35
N ALA A 65 9.34 17.98 -3.62
CA ALA A 65 10.00 17.62 -4.88
C ALA A 65 10.27 16.11 -5.01
N GLN A 66 10.18 15.37 -3.91
CA GLN A 66 10.34 13.93 -3.84
C GLN A 66 9.06 13.29 -3.29
N PRO A 67 8.62 12.13 -3.83
CA PRO A 67 7.51 11.38 -3.25
C PRO A 67 7.81 11.02 -1.80
N LEU A 68 7.00 11.52 -0.85
CA LEU A 68 7.16 11.24 0.59
C LEU A 68 6.70 9.82 0.96
N ALA A 69 5.93 9.17 0.09
CA ALA A 69 5.61 7.76 0.17
C ALA A 69 5.33 7.24 -1.25
N SER A 70 6.26 6.48 -1.81
CA SER A 70 5.91 5.47 -2.81
C SER A 70 5.56 4.21 -2.03
N VAL A 71 4.32 3.74 -2.14
CA VAL A 71 4.08 2.31 -1.89
C VAL A 71 4.85 1.62 -2.99
N ALA A 72 6.00 1.03 -2.65
CA ALA A 72 6.74 0.20 -3.59
C ALA A 72 5.76 -0.84 -4.14
N ASP A 73 5.74 -0.99 -5.47
CA ASP A 73 4.89 -1.94 -6.17
C ASP A 73 5.04 -3.30 -5.46
N HIS A 74 3.97 -3.75 -4.82
CA HIS A 74 4.02 -4.98 -4.04
C HIS A 74 4.11 -6.10 -5.05
N PRO A 75 5.26 -6.75 -5.13
CA PRO A 75 5.48 -7.67 -6.21
C PRO A 75 4.61 -8.91 -6.02
N ALA A 76 4.08 -9.38 -7.14
CA ALA A 76 3.68 -10.75 -7.43
C ALA A 76 4.18 -11.78 -6.40
N VAL A 77 3.40 -12.13 -5.36
CA VAL A 77 3.68 -13.36 -4.60
C VAL A 77 3.50 -14.50 -5.60
N THR A 78 4.56 -15.27 -5.85
CA THR A 78 4.49 -16.37 -6.81
C THR A 78 3.51 -17.43 -6.33
N SER A 79 2.72 -17.98 -7.26
CA SER A 79 1.87 -19.13 -6.99
C SER A 79 2.73 -20.36 -6.66
N ALA A 80 2.54 -20.90 -5.46
CA ALA A 80 3.13 -22.16 -5.06
C ALA A 80 2.23 -23.34 -5.45
N PHE A 81 2.83 -24.49 -5.74
CA PHE A 81 2.12 -25.72 -6.10
C PHE A 81 2.84 -26.96 -5.54
N PRO A 82 2.13 -28.00 -5.10
CA PRO A 82 0.69 -28.00 -4.78
C PRO A 82 0.38 -27.08 -3.60
N MET A 83 -0.87 -26.63 -3.48
CA MET A 83 -1.35 -25.81 -2.36
C MET A 83 -2.80 -26.21 -1.98
N PRO A 84 -3.07 -26.62 -0.73
CA PRO A 84 -2.09 -26.90 0.33
C PRO A 84 -1.18 -28.09 -0.04
N PHE A 85 0.01 -28.13 0.53
CA PHE A 85 0.95 -29.24 0.33
C PHE A 85 1.15 -30.07 1.61
N ARG A 86 1.68 -31.30 1.46
CA ARG A 86 1.99 -32.19 2.58
C ARG A 86 3.49 -32.46 2.69
N GLU A 87 4.04 -33.04 1.62
CA GLU A 87 5.42 -33.53 1.57
C GLU A 87 6.36 -32.56 0.84
N GLN A 88 5.87 -31.88 -0.19
CA GLN A 88 6.69 -31.01 -1.01
C GLN A 88 5.87 -29.87 -1.61
N VAL A 89 6.51 -28.71 -1.77
CA VAL A 89 5.99 -27.57 -2.50
C VAL A 89 7.06 -26.97 -3.40
N GLN A 90 6.63 -26.41 -4.51
CA GLN A 90 7.48 -25.65 -5.43
C GLN A 90 6.88 -24.28 -5.76
N PHE A 91 7.76 -23.33 -6.05
CA PHE A 91 7.42 -22.00 -6.56
C PHE A 91 8.63 -21.45 -7.34
N THR A 92 8.45 -20.32 -8.01
CA THR A 92 9.51 -19.67 -8.78
C THR A 92 9.86 -18.28 -8.23
N THR A 93 11.12 -17.90 -8.39
CA THR A 93 11.65 -16.57 -8.06
C THR A 93 12.82 -16.24 -9.00
N ALA A 94 13.58 -15.18 -8.73
CA ALA A 94 14.76 -14.89 -9.54
C ALA A 94 15.77 -16.06 -9.48
N PRO A 95 16.51 -16.35 -10.56
CA PRO A 95 17.55 -17.37 -10.58
C PRO A 95 18.64 -17.15 -9.52
N ASN A 96 19.18 -18.24 -8.96
CA ASN A 96 20.29 -18.22 -8.01
C ASN A 96 20.09 -17.29 -6.80
N GLN A 97 18.84 -17.08 -6.38
CA GLN A 97 18.46 -16.19 -5.30
C GLN A 97 18.38 -16.96 -3.99
N ALA A 98 18.98 -16.41 -2.93
CA ALA A 98 18.81 -16.94 -1.59
C ALA A 98 17.37 -16.74 -1.08
N VAL A 99 16.84 -17.78 -0.45
CA VAL A 99 15.48 -17.83 0.10
C VAL A 99 15.51 -18.34 1.52
N VAL A 100 14.86 -17.61 2.43
CA VAL A 100 14.67 -18.00 3.83
C VAL A 100 13.21 -18.35 4.04
N LEU A 101 12.95 -19.55 4.56
CA LEU A 101 11.60 -19.94 4.96
C LEU A 101 11.43 -19.70 6.45
N VAL A 102 10.33 -19.06 6.80
CA VAL A 102 9.94 -18.81 8.19
C VAL A 102 8.54 -19.35 8.48
N ASP A 103 8.29 -19.73 9.73
CA ASP A 103 6.95 -20.04 10.20
C ASP A 103 6.12 -18.76 10.45
N ALA A 104 4.87 -18.92 10.87
CA ALA A 104 3.96 -17.80 11.16
C ALA A 104 4.44 -16.88 12.31
N LEU A 105 5.37 -17.34 13.15
CA LEU A 105 5.98 -16.54 14.22
C LEU A 105 7.28 -15.85 13.76
N GLY A 106 7.69 -16.07 12.51
CA GLY A 106 8.92 -15.51 11.94
C GLY A 106 10.19 -16.30 12.26
N ARG A 107 10.07 -17.51 12.84
CA ARG A 107 11.24 -18.36 13.11
C ARG A 107 11.70 -19.04 11.83
N VAL A 108 13.00 -19.04 11.58
CA VAL A 108 13.59 -19.67 10.40
C VAL A 108 13.47 -21.19 10.49
N VAL A 109 12.96 -21.80 9.42
CA VAL A 109 12.79 -23.26 9.29
C VAL A 109 13.63 -23.87 8.18
N ALA A 110 14.05 -23.08 7.18
CA ALA A 110 14.97 -23.53 6.14
C ALA A 110 15.69 -22.36 5.46
N HIS A 111 16.89 -22.63 4.96
CA HIS A 111 17.61 -21.79 4.01
C HIS A 111 17.73 -22.55 2.69
N LEU A 112 17.27 -21.94 1.61
CA LEU A 112 17.28 -22.51 0.26
C LEU A 112 17.92 -21.52 -0.71
N THR A 113 18.32 -22.01 -1.87
CA THR A 113 18.73 -21.19 -3.01
C THR A 113 17.91 -21.64 -4.21
N SER A 114 17.35 -20.70 -4.97
CA SER A 114 16.66 -21.05 -6.22
C SER A 114 17.65 -21.60 -7.24
N GLN A 115 17.17 -22.52 -8.07
CA GLN A 115 17.94 -23.08 -9.17
C GLN A 115 18.22 -22.02 -10.25
N ALA A 116 19.05 -22.36 -11.23
CA ALA A 116 19.38 -21.46 -12.34
C ALA A 116 18.17 -21.10 -13.23
N ASP A 117 17.09 -21.88 -13.18
CA ASP A 117 15.80 -21.59 -13.83
C ASP A 117 14.83 -20.82 -12.91
N GLY A 118 15.26 -20.44 -11.70
CA GLY A 118 14.45 -19.75 -10.71
C GLY A 118 13.54 -20.66 -9.88
N ARG A 119 13.54 -21.98 -10.10
CA ARG A 119 12.71 -22.92 -9.32
C ARG A 119 13.25 -23.09 -7.91
N VAL A 120 12.34 -23.06 -6.94
CA VAL A 120 12.60 -23.46 -5.56
C VAL A 120 11.70 -24.65 -5.27
N GLN A 121 12.29 -25.72 -4.73
CA GLN A 121 11.58 -26.90 -4.29
C GLN A 121 11.91 -27.14 -2.81
N TRP A 122 10.89 -27.32 -1.99
CA TRP A 122 11.05 -27.51 -0.55
C TRP A 122 10.30 -28.73 -0.06
N GLN A 123 11.01 -29.59 0.66
CA GLN A 123 10.43 -30.68 1.46
C GLN A 123 10.67 -30.34 2.94
N PRO A 124 9.63 -30.02 3.73
CA PRO A 124 9.78 -29.79 5.16
C PRO A 124 10.23 -31.06 5.88
N ALA A 125 11.04 -30.90 6.93
CA ALA A 125 11.32 -32.02 7.83
C ALA A 125 10.03 -32.53 8.48
N ALA A 126 9.95 -33.83 8.74
CA ALA A 126 8.76 -34.49 9.27
C ALA A 126 8.23 -33.86 10.57
N ALA A 127 9.14 -33.35 11.42
CA ALA A 127 8.82 -32.72 12.71
C ALA A 127 8.20 -31.32 12.60
N LEU A 128 8.22 -30.66 11.42
CA LEU A 128 7.50 -29.42 11.28
C LEU A 128 5.99 -29.67 11.49
N PRO A 129 5.24 -28.70 12.05
CA PRO A 129 3.79 -28.81 12.14
C PRO A 129 3.11 -28.46 10.80
N ALA A 130 1.81 -28.76 10.71
CA ALA A 130 0.94 -28.14 9.72
C ALA A 130 0.80 -26.65 10.00
N GLY A 131 0.60 -25.83 8.97
CA GLY A 131 0.46 -24.38 9.13
C GLY A 131 0.98 -23.55 7.96
N LEU A 132 0.99 -22.24 8.17
CA LEU A 132 1.49 -21.26 7.21
C LEU A 132 2.99 -21.05 7.37
N TYR A 133 3.69 -21.10 6.24
CA TYR A 133 5.09 -20.75 6.09
C TYR A 133 5.24 -19.65 5.03
N LEU A 134 6.22 -18.79 5.23
CA LEU A 134 6.51 -17.67 4.33
C LEU A 134 7.91 -17.85 3.77
N ALA A 135 8.04 -17.83 2.45
CA ALA A 135 9.34 -17.76 1.79
C ALA A 135 9.71 -16.29 1.55
N ARG A 136 10.91 -15.88 1.97
CA ARG A 136 11.43 -14.52 1.82
C ARG A 136 12.75 -14.50 1.06
N GLY A 137 12.97 -13.46 0.27
CA GLY A 137 14.25 -13.19 -0.36
C GLY A 137 15.28 -12.66 0.65
N ALA A 138 16.54 -12.56 0.21
CA ALA A 138 17.62 -11.99 1.02
C ALA A 138 17.39 -10.52 1.42
N ASP A 139 16.59 -9.81 0.63
CA ASP A 139 16.12 -8.43 0.87
C ASP A 139 14.93 -8.35 1.84
N GLY A 140 14.46 -9.48 2.37
CA GLY A 140 13.30 -9.58 3.26
C GLY A 140 11.96 -9.56 2.54
N ARG A 141 11.93 -9.44 1.20
CA ARG A 141 10.71 -9.42 0.39
C ARG A 141 9.98 -10.76 0.45
N LEU A 142 8.66 -10.74 0.55
CA LEU A 142 7.84 -11.95 0.49
C LEU A 142 7.83 -12.52 -0.93
N LEU A 143 8.20 -13.79 -1.09
CA LEU A 143 8.26 -14.50 -2.37
C LEU A 143 7.07 -15.44 -2.56
N ALA A 144 6.72 -16.21 -1.52
CA ALA A 144 5.63 -17.18 -1.56
C ALA A 144 4.99 -17.39 -0.18
N ARG A 145 3.70 -17.72 -0.18
CA ARG A 145 2.95 -18.21 1.00
C ARG A 145 2.67 -19.69 0.82
N LEU A 146 3.12 -20.50 1.78
CA LEU A 146 3.11 -21.96 1.68
C LEU A 146 2.24 -22.50 2.80
N LEU A 147 1.15 -23.19 2.45
CA LEU A 147 0.20 -23.76 3.40
C LEU A 147 0.42 -25.26 3.46
N ARG A 148 0.94 -25.74 4.59
CA ARG A 148 1.13 -27.17 4.84
C ARG A 148 -0.09 -27.75 5.55
N SER A 149 -0.67 -28.80 5.00
CA SER A 149 -1.72 -29.58 5.67
C SER A 149 -1.10 -30.68 6.54
N GLY A 150 -1.81 -31.01 7.63
CA GLY A 150 -1.49 -32.16 8.47
C GLY A 150 -1.75 -33.47 7.73
N ASN A 151 -1.24 -34.57 8.29
CA ASN A 151 -1.54 -35.90 7.78
C ASN A 151 -3.02 -36.24 7.98
#